data_AF-A0A7X2D3K5-F1
#
_entry.id   AF-A0A7X2D3K5-F1
#
_cell.length_a   1.000
_cell.length_b   1.000
_cell.length_c   1.000
_cell.angle_alpha   90.00
_cell.angle_beta   90.00
_cell.angle_gamma   90.00
#
_symmetry.space_group_name_H-M   'P 1'
#
loop_
_entity.id
_entity.type
_entity.pdbx_description
1 polymer ?
#
loop_
_entity_poly.entity_id
_entity_poly.type
_entity_poly.pdbx_seq_one_letter_code
_entity_poly.pdbx_strand_id
1 'polypeptide(L)'
;MLIAYVRGTSRAPFDALAGLAAGVGVSLDWLATGEGPMRRDRGAAEAAQSQSQGQTHAQPTAVPSPPVPEAATSAGQPLDGALLGLCFEGIKRTYRDVNARIDDRSAGVMAARLYDDVVAATAGEPDPESARRIALRLALQQLRRDLQTAPTAAADAGKHSA
;
A
#
# COMPACT_ATOMS: atom_id res chain seq x y z
N MET A 1 -5.87 5.69 -20.36
CA MET A 1 -5.08 6.89 -20.70
C MET A 1 -3.81 7.10 -19.87
N LEU A 2 -3.69 6.51 -18.65
CA LEU A 2 -2.50 6.70 -17.79
C LEU A 2 -1.15 6.22 -18.39
N ILE A 3 -1.19 5.17 -19.23
CA ILE A 3 0.00 4.50 -19.78
C ILE A 3 0.84 5.41 -20.70
N ALA A 4 0.22 6.38 -21.38
CA ALA A 4 0.92 7.31 -22.27
C ALA A 4 1.74 8.37 -21.50
N TYR A 5 1.32 8.71 -20.27
CA TYR A 5 2.01 9.66 -19.40
C TYR A 5 3.23 9.03 -18.73
N VAL A 6 3.09 7.78 -18.26
CA VAL A 6 4.18 7.01 -17.65
C VAL A 6 5.33 6.75 -18.64
N ARG A 7 5.01 6.65 -19.94
CA ARG A 7 5.99 6.47 -21.02
C ARG A 7 6.64 7.76 -21.51
N GLY A 8 6.27 8.93 -20.95
CA GLY A 8 6.80 10.24 -21.37
C GLY A 8 6.34 10.70 -22.76
N THR A 9 5.44 9.95 -23.41
CA THR A 9 4.94 10.24 -24.76
C THR A 9 3.86 11.33 -24.80
N SER A 10 3.41 11.81 -23.64
CA SER A 10 2.48 12.93 -23.52
C SER A 10 2.70 13.65 -22.22
N ARG A 11 2.52 14.97 -22.21
CA ARG A 11 2.62 15.80 -21.01
C ARG A 11 1.26 15.78 -20.31
N ALA A 12 1.22 15.28 -19.07
CA ALA A 12 -0.02 15.27 -18.31
C ALA A 12 -0.44 16.72 -18.00
N PRO A 13 -1.72 17.07 -18.15
CA PRO A 13 -2.21 18.37 -17.70
C PRO A 13 -2.03 18.47 -16.18
N PHE A 14 -1.68 19.67 -15.70
CA PHE A 14 -1.38 19.92 -14.29
C PHE A 14 -2.51 19.45 -13.36
N ASP A 15 -3.77 19.65 -13.75
CA ASP A 15 -4.94 19.23 -12.98
C ASP A 15 -5.02 17.71 -12.76
N ALA A 16 -4.56 16.90 -13.73
CA ALA A 16 -4.52 15.45 -13.58
C ALA A 16 -3.45 15.01 -12.58
N LEU A 17 -2.28 15.69 -12.57
CA LEU A 17 -1.23 15.46 -11.59
C LEU A 17 -1.66 15.94 -10.19
N ALA A 18 -2.33 17.09 -10.11
CA ALA A 18 -2.86 17.65 -8.88
C ALA A 18 -3.94 16.76 -8.26
N GLY A 19 -4.88 16.26 -9.06
CA GLY A 19 -5.91 15.33 -8.60
C GLY A 19 -5.32 14.00 -8.10
N LEU A 20 -4.31 13.47 -8.79
CA LEU A 20 -3.66 12.23 -8.39
C LEU A 20 -2.83 12.40 -7.11
N ALA A 21 -2.09 13.50 -6.99
CA ALA A 21 -1.33 13.83 -5.78
C ALA A 21 -2.28 13.99 -4.57
N ALA A 22 -3.42 14.68 -4.75
CA ALA A 22 -4.43 14.85 -3.71
C ALA A 22 -5.07 13.51 -3.30
N GLY A 23 -5.40 12.64 -4.27
CA GLY A 23 -5.99 11.33 -3.99
C GLY A 23 -5.08 10.39 -3.20
N VAL A 24 -3.75 10.48 -3.42
CA VAL A 24 -2.75 9.66 -2.72
C VAL A 24 -2.21 10.36 -1.45
N GLY A 25 -2.57 11.63 -1.23
CA GLY A 25 -2.10 12.42 -0.09
C GLY A 25 -0.62 12.81 -0.19
N VAL A 26 -0.08 12.91 -1.40
CA VAL A 26 1.32 13.25 -1.68
C VAL A 26 1.45 14.73 -2.01
N SER A 27 2.53 15.36 -1.56
CA SER A 27 2.79 16.77 -1.88
C SER A 27 3.20 16.93 -3.36
N LEU A 28 2.55 17.87 -4.06
CA LEU A 28 2.95 18.26 -5.41
C LEU A 28 4.35 18.85 -5.48
N ASP A 29 4.76 19.56 -4.41
CA ASP A 29 6.08 20.17 -4.32
C ASP A 29 7.17 19.08 -4.31
N TRP A 30 6.97 18.06 -3.46
CA TRP A 30 7.83 16.87 -3.42
C TRP A 30 7.83 16.10 -4.74
N LEU A 31 6.68 15.96 -5.41
CA LEU A 31 6.62 15.30 -6.73
C LEU A 31 7.39 16.07 -7.82
N ALA A 32 7.45 17.40 -7.72
CA ALA A 32 8.08 18.25 -8.72
C ALA A 32 9.60 18.41 -8.49
N THR A 33 10.04 18.52 -7.24
CA THR A 33 11.43 18.84 -6.89
C THR A 33 12.18 17.70 -6.22
N GLY A 34 11.46 16.74 -5.63
CA GLY A 34 12.02 15.72 -4.74
C GLY A 34 12.37 16.24 -3.35
N GLU A 35 12.12 17.53 -3.07
CA GLU A 35 12.42 18.18 -1.80
C GLU A 35 11.15 18.35 -0.95
N GLY A 36 11.32 18.39 0.38
CA GLY A 36 10.22 18.57 1.34
C GLY A 36 9.48 17.28 1.73
N PRO A 37 8.41 17.39 2.54
CA PRO A 37 7.70 16.23 3.08
C PRO A 37 6.84 15.56 2.00
N MET A 38 7.08 14.26 1.77
CA MET A 38 6.38 13.44 0.78
C MET A 38 4.86 13.43 1.01
N ARG A 39 4.42 13.37 2.27
CA ARG A 39 3.01 13.45 2.64
C ARG A 39 2.76 14.79 3.30
N ARG A 40 1.69 15.48 2.89
CA ARG A 40 1.19 16.59 3.71
C ARG A 40 0.65 15.96 4.97
N ASP A 41 1.32 16.19 6.10
CA ASP A 41 0.88 15.71 7.41
C ASP A 41 -0.61 16.00 7.58
N ARG A 42 -1.42 14.94 7.45
CA ARG A 42 -2.87 15.00 7.71
C ARG A 42 -3.14 15.30 9.19
N GLY A 43 -2.11 15.23 10.04
CA GLY A 43 -2.15 15.63 11.45
C GLY A 43 -2.05 17.13 11.72
N ALA A 44 -1.62 17.97 10.76
CA ALA A 44 -1.46 19.40 11.02
C ALA A 44 -2.80 20.17 11.04
N ALA A 45 -3.83 19.68 10.34
CA ALA A 45 -5.17 20.27 10.40
C ALA A 45 -5.92 19.92 11.70
N GLU A 46 -5.67 18.74 12.27
CA GLU A 46 -6.25 18.30 13.55
C GLU A 46 -5.52 18.90 14.77
N ALA A 47 -4.19 19.12 14.65
CA ALA A 47 -3.39 19.77 15.68
C ALA A 47 -3.69 21.27 15.83
N ALA A 48 -4.15 21.95 14.78
CA ALA A 48 -4.53 23.37 14.83
C ALA A 48 -5.92 23.62 15.45
N GLN A 49 -6.83 22.64 15.42
CA GLN A 49 -8.16 22.77 16.02
C GLN A 49 -8.20 22.44 17.52
N SER A 50 -7.20 21.72 18.04
CA SER A 50 -7.17 21.30 19.45
C SER A 50 -6.49 22.30 20.40
N GLN A 51 -5.88 23.38 19.90
CA GLN A 51 -5.15 24.35 20.74
C GLN A 51 -6.00 25.55 21.23
N SER A 52 -7.30 25.62 20.91
CA SER A 52 -8.19 26.72 21.36
C SER A 52 -9.05 26.40 22.58
N GLN A 53 -8.92 25.21 23.19
CA GLN A 53 -9.65 24.84 24.41
C GLN A 53 -8.68 24.62 25.57
N GLY A 54 -8.14 25.73 26.07
CA GLY A 54 -7.20 25.71 27.19
C GLY A 54 -7.28 26.98 28.03
N GLN A 55 -8.42 27.24 28.67
CA GLN A 55 -8.44 27.89 30.00
C GLN A 55 -9.85 27.92 30.61
N THR A 56 -10.12 27.02 31.55
CA THR A 56 -10.60 27.38 32.89
C THR A 56 -10.65 26.14 33.79
N HIS A 57 -9.78 26.18 34.80
CA HIS A 57 -10.05 25.85 36.20
C HIS A 57 -10.49 24.43 36.63
N ALA A 58 -9.82 24.02 37.72
CA ALA A 58 -10.24 23.07 38.75
C ALA A 58 -10.07 21.56 38.45
N GLN A 59 -8.92 21.06 38.92
CA GLN A 59 -8.78 19.73 39.50
C GLN A 59 -9.81 19.54 40.63
N PRO A 60 -10.51 18.39 40.68
CA PRO A 60 -10.32 17.56 41.86
C PRO A 60 -10.20 16.06 41.53
N THR A 61 -9.38 15.43 42.36
CA THR A 61 -9.14 13.99 42.56
C THR A 61 -10.29 13.04 42.20
N ALA A 62 -10.03 12.14 41.24
CA ALA A 62 -10.56 10.78 41.22
C ALA A 62 -9.59 9.92 40.41
N VAL A 63 -9.22 8.76 40.94
CA VAL A 63 -8.45 7.73 40.24
C VAL A 63 -9.44 6.88 39.46
N PRO A 64 -9.37 6.80 38.12
CA PRO A 64 -9.88 5.66 37.39
C PRO A 64 -8.71 4.79 36.93
N SER A 65 -8.81 3.51 37.28
CA SER A 65 -8.02 2.41 36.76
C SER A 65 -7.79 2.52 35.24
N PRO A 66 -6.61 2.13 34.72
CA PRO A 66 -6.40 2.13 33.28
C PRO A 66 -7.38 1.14 32.63
N PRO A 67 -8.15 1.54 31.59
CA PRO A 67 -8.69 0.58 30.67
C PRO A 67 -7.49 -0.03 29.95
N VAL A 68 -7.30 -1.33 30.14
CA VAL A 68 -6.46 -2.16 29.28
C VAL A 68 -6.82 -1.79 27.83
N PRO A 69 -5.87 -1.43 26.95
CA PRO A 69 -6.21 -1.30 25.54
C PRO A 69 -6.68 -2.68 25.08
N GLU A 70 -7.99 -2.82 24.92
CA GLU A 70 -8.60 -3.87 24.12
C GLU A 70 -7.88 -3.81 22.77
N ALA A 71 -6.93 -4.72 22.61
CA ALA A 71 -6.43 -5.10 21.32
C ALA A 71 -7.68 -5.38 20.49
N ALA A 72 -7.97 -4.48 19.55
CA ALA A 72 -8.92 -4.73 18.48
C ALA A 72 -8.38 -5.94 17.73
N THR A 73 -8.70 -7.11 18.25
CA THR A 73 -8.64 -8.36 17.53
C THR A 73 -9.64 -8.14 16.43
N SER A 74 -9.15 -7.83 15.23
CA SER A 74 -9.90 -7.85 13.98
C SER A 74 -10.50 -9.24 13.86
N ALA A 75 -11.68 -9.41 14.46
CA ALA A 75 -12.37 -10.67 14.55
C ALA A 75 -12.89 -11.01 13.15
N GLY A 76 -12.22 -11.97 12.50
CA GLY A 76 -12.87 -12.96 11.64
C GLY A 76 -13.59 -12.43 10.41
N GLN A 77 -12.99 -11.53 9.63
CA GLN A 77 -13.49 -11.32 8.28
C GLN A 77 -13.30 -12.63 7.49
N PRO A 78 -14.36 -13.21 6.88
CA PRO A 78 -14.25 -14.47 6.18
C PRO A 78 -13.23 -14.32 5.05
N LEU A 79 -12.22 -15.19 5.05
CA LEU A 79 -11.19 -15.21 4.02
C LEU A 79 -11.84 -15.46 2.66
N ASP A 80 -11.67 -14.53 1.73
CA ASP A 80 -12.08 -14.72 0.34
C ASP A 80 -11.04 -15.59 -0.36
N GLY A 81 -11.25 -16.91 -0.25
CA GLY A 81 -10.35 -17.93 -0.80
C GLY A 81 -10.19 -17.86 -2.32
N ALA A 82 -11.18 -17.31 -3.04
CA ALA A 82 -11.10 -17.14 -4.49
C ALA A 82 -10.09 -16.03 -4.84
N LEU A 83 -10.17 -14.88 -4.17
CA LEU A 83 -9.20 -13.80 -4.35
C LEU A 83 -7.78 -14.23 -3.96
N LEU A 84 -7.63 -14.95 -2.84
CA LEU A 84 -6.33 -15.47 -2.41
C LEU A 84 -5.74 -16.47 -3.43
N GLY A 85 -6.58 -17.35 -3.98
CA GLY A 85 -6.17 -18.29 -5.04
C GLY A 85 -5.69 -17.57 -6.30
N LEU A 86 -6.39 -16.49 -6.71
CA LEU A 86 -5.98 -15.65 -7.83
C LEU A 86 -4.66 -14.91 -7.56
N CYS A 87 -4.42 -14.46 -6.32
CA CYS A 87 -3.14 -13.87 -5.93
C CYS A 87 -2.00 -14.88 -6.09
N PHE A 88 -2.19 -16.10 -5.57
CA PHE A 88 -1.19 -17.16 -5.64
C PHE A 88 -0.88 -17.59 -7.08
N GLU A 89 -1.92 -17.83 -7.89
CA GLU A 89 -1.74 -18.19 -9.30
C GLU A 89 -1.06 -17.06 -10.09
N GLY A 90 -1.51 -15.82 -9.88
CA GLY A 90 -0.95 -14.63 -10.52
C GLY A 90 0.53 -14.42 -10.21
N ILE A 91 0.95 -14.65 -8.96
CA ILE A 91 2.36 -14.58 -8.55
C ILE A 91 3.17 -15.68 -9.26
N LYS A 92 2.75 -16.95 -9.19
CA LYS A 92 3.49 -18.05 -9.83
C LYS A 92 3.60 -17.87 -11.34
N ARG A 93 2.55 -17.38 -11.98
CA ARG A 93 2.57 -17.05 -13.41
C ARG A 93 3.54 -15.91 -13.70
N THR A 94 3.53 -14.85 -12.90
CA THR A 94 4.42 -13.69 -13.09
C THR A 94 5.89 -14.09 -12.98
N TYR A 95 6.26 -14.90 -11.97
CA TYR A 95 7.62 -15.43 -11.82
C TYR A 95 8.03 -16.31 -13.00
N ARG A 96 7.12 -17.18 -13.48
CA ARG A 96 7.36 -18.01 -14.66
C ARG A 96 7.57 -17.17 -15.93
N ASP A 97 6.77 -16.12 -16.12
CA ASP A 97 6.83 -15.24 -17.30
C ASP A 97 8.16 -14.46 -17.39
N VAL A 98 8.79 -14.17 -16.26
CA VAL A 98 10.11 -13.51 -16.21
C VAL A 98 11.27 -14.51 -16.02
N ASN A 99 10.99 -15.81 -16.16
CA ASN A 99 11.95 -16.91 -15.97
C ASN A 99 12.67 -16.90 -14.60
N ALA A 100 12.00 -16.38 -13.57
CA ALA A 100 12.47 -16.40 -12.19
C ALA A 100 11.91 -17.62 -11.45
N ARG A 101 12.60 -18.03 -10.39
CA ARG A 101 12.18 -19.14 -9.52
C ARG A 101 11.66 -18.61 -8.19
N ILE A 102 10.57 -19.20 -7.72
CA ILE A 102 10.00 -19.00 -6.38
C ILE A 102 9.51 -20.34 -5.86
N ASP A 103 9.78 -20.64 -4.60
CA ASP A 103 9.24 -21.82 -3.93
C ASP A 103 7.78 -21.60 -3.49
N ASP A 104 7.03 -22.68 -3.30
CA ASP A 104 5.59 -22.60 -2.99
C ASP A 104 5.30 -21.92 -1.65
N ARG A 105 6.19 -22.05 -0.66
CA ARG A 105 6.03 -21.42 0.64
C ARG A 105 6.17 -19.90 0.53
N SER A 106 7.22 -19.43 -0.15
CA SER A 106 7.43 -18.00 -0.41
C SER A 106 6.31 -17.41 -1.28
N ALA A 107 5.83 -18.15 -2.28
CA ALA A 107 4.68 -17.73 -3.08
C ALA A 107 3.41 -17.60 -2.24
N GLY A 108 3.18 -18.52 -1.29
CA GLY A 108 2.04 -18.47 -0.37
C GLY A 108 2.08 -17.27 0.57
N VAL A 109 3.26 -16.99 1.15
CA VAL A 109 3.45 -15.81 2.01
C VAL A 109 3.23 -14.52 1.23
N MET A 110 3.74 -14.44 0.00
CA MET A 110 3.55 -13.28 -0.86
C MET A 110 2.09 -13.11 -1.28
N ALA A 111 1.38 -14.21 -1.57
CA ALA A 111 -0.03 -14.18 -1.93
C ALA A 111 -0.90 -13.68 -0.76
N ALA A 112 -0.62 -14.10 0.47
CA ALA A 112 -1.33 -13.64 1.65
C ALA A 112 -1.16 -12.12 1.86
N ARG A 113 0.07 -11.61 1.76
CA ARG A 113 0.34 -10.16 1.84
C ARG A 113 -0.36 -9.39 0.74
N LEU A 114 -0.27 -9.88 -0.49
CA LEU A 114 -0.93 -9.26 -1.64
C LEU A 114 -2.46 -9.22 -1.47
N TYR A 115 -3.04 -10.28 -0.92
CA TYR A 115 -4.46 -10.34 -0.59
C TYR A 115 -4.83 -9.26 0.44
N ASP A 116 -4.09 -9.15 1.54
CA ASP A 116 -4.33 -8.15 2.57
C ASP A 116 -4.23 -6.74 2.00
N ASP A 117 -3.22 -6.47 1.16
CA ASP A 117 -3.03 -5.18 0.50
C ASP A 117 -4.19 -4.84 -0.44
N VAL A 118 -4.66 -5.81 -1.24
CA VAL A 118 -5.78 -5.61 -2.17
C VAL A 118 -7.09 -5.39 -1.41
N VAL A 119 -7.34 -6.14 -0.35
CA VAL A 119 -8.54 -5.97 0.49
C VAL A 119 -8.52 -4.62 1.18
N ALA A 120 -7.39 -4.22 1.76
CA ALA A 120 -7.24 -2.92 2.42
C ALA A 120 -7.40 -1.75 1.43
N ALA A 121 -6.78 -1.83 0.25
CA ALA A 121 -6.82 -0.77 -0.75
C ALA A 121 -8.20 -0.57 -1.40
N THR A 122 -9.08 -1.57 -1.32
CA THR A 122 -10.41 -1.56 -1.95
C THR A 122 -11.54 -1.48 -0.94
N ALA A 123 -11.20 -1.32 0.35
CA ALA A 123 -12.17 -1.10 1.41
C ALA A 123 -12.85 0.26 1.24
N GLY A 124 -14.18 0.26 1.11
CA GLY A 124 -14.99 1.48 1.00
C GLY A 124 -15.30 1.92 -0.44
N GLU A 125 -14.82 1.21 -1.45
CA GLU A 125 -15.20 1.45 -2.85
C GLU A 125 -16.66 1.02 -3.11
N PRO A 126 -17.41 1.74 -3.96
CA PRO A 126 -18.80 1.42 -4.27
C PRO A 126 -18.95 0.05 -4.98
N ASP A 127 -17.91 -0.39 -5.70
CA ASP A 127 -17.83 -1.72 -6.32
C ASP A 127 -16.51 -2.41 -5.93
N PRO A 128 -16.49 -3.15 -4.81
CA PRO A 128 -15.26 -3.74 -4.30
C PRO A 128 -14.72 -4.86 -5.19
N GLU A 129 -15.58 -5.57 -5.93
CA GLU A 129 -15.13 -6.68 -6.77
C GLU A 129 -14.31 -6.21 -7.97
N SER A 130 -14.79 -5.20 -8.70
CA SER A 130 -14.04 -4.60 -9.81
C SER A 130 -12.78 -3.90 -9.31
N ALA A 131 -12.88 -3.19 -8.18
CA ALA A 131 -11.73 -2.55 -7.55
C ALA A 131 -10.65 -3.59 -7.17
N ARG A 132 -11.02 -4.73 -6.57
CA ARG A 132 -10.10 -5.83 -6.24
C ARG A 132 -9.40 -6.39 -7.47
N ARG A 133 -10.13 -6.62 -8.56
CA ARG A 133 -9.54 -7.11 -9.83
C ARG A 133 -8.55 -6.13 -10.43
N ILE A 134 -8.85 -4.83 -10.38
CA ILE A 134 -7.96 -3.76 -10.86
C ILE A 134 -6.72 -3.67 -9.98
N ALA A 135 -6.89 -3.64 -8.65
CA ALA A 135 -5.81 -3.60 -7.68
C ALA A 135 -4.87 -4.81 -7.82
N LEU A 136 -5.41 -6.02 -7.95
CA LEU A 136 -4.63 -7.24 -8.18
C LEU A 136 -3.80 -7.15 -9.47
N ARG A 137 -4.40 -6.70 -10.57
CA ARG A 137 -3.67 -6.52 -11.85
C ARG A 137 -2.53 -5.52 -11.72
N LEU A 138 -2.78 -4.39 -11.05
CA LEU A 138 -1.75 -3.38 -10.83
C LEU A 138 -0.61 -3.91 -9.97
N ALA A 139 -0.94 -4.66 -8.91
CA ALA A 139 0.06 -5.23 -8.01
C ALA A 139 0.92 -6.31 -8.71
N LEU A 140 0.33 -7.17 -9.54
CA LEU A 140 1.08 -8.14 -10.34
C LEU A 140 1.95 -7.47 -11.41
N GLN A 141 1.48 -6.38 -12.02
CA GLN A 141 2.29 -5.59 -12.97
C GLN A 141 3.46 -4.89 -12.27
N GLN A 142 3.27 -4.43 -11.04
CA GLN A 142 4.33 -3.87 -10.21
C GLN A 142 5.36 -4.93 -9.86
N LEU A 143 4.92 -6.09 -9.36
CA LEU A 143 5.78 -7.25 -9.09
C LEU A 143 6.61 -7.64 -10.31
N ARG A 144 6.00 -7.70 -11.50
CA ARG A 144 6.73 -7.97 -12.74
C ARG A 144 7.84 -6.93 -13.00
N ARG A 145 7.54 -5.64 -12.82
CA ARG A 145 8.52 -4.57 -12.99
C ARG A 145 9.66 -4.73 -11.99
N ASP A 146 9.35 -4.99 -10.72
CA ASP A 146 10.35 -5.17 -9.67
C ASP A 146 11.27 -6.39 -9.94
N LEU A 147 10.72 -7.48 -10.46
CA LEU A 147 11.53 -8.65 -10.87
C LEU A 147 12.42 -8.38 -12.08
N GLN A 148 12.00 -7.48 -12.98
CA GLN A 148 12.78 -7.09 -14.15
C GLN A 148 13.85 -6.05 -13.84
N THR A 149 13.60 -5.20 -12.84
CA THR A 149 14.55 -4.16 -12.40
C THR A 149 15.51 -4.67 -11.34
N ALA A 150 15.16 -5.73 -10.61
CA ALA A 150 16.10 -6.44 -9.76
C ALA A 150 17.25 -6.96 -10.65
N PRO A 151 18.48 -6.43 -10.51
CA PRO A 151 19.61 -7.09 -11.13
C PRO A 151 19.65 -8.51 -10.57
N THR A 152 19.92 -9.50 -11.42
CA THR A 152 20.03 -10.92 -11.10
C THR A 152 21.18 -11.19 -10.10
N ALA A 153 21.13 -10.60 -8.91
CA ALA A 153 22.09 -10.77 -7.82
C ALA A 153 21.88 -12.10 -7.07
N ALA A 154 20.90 -12.90 -7.47
CA ALA A 154 20.64 -14.24 -6.93
C ALA A 154 21.43 -15.35 -7.64
N ALA A 155 22.35 -15.02 -8.56
CA ALA A 155 23.28 -16.01 -9.12
C ALA A 155 24.50 -16.29 -8.21
N ASP A 156 24.75 -15.46 -7.19
CA ASP A 156 25.99 -15.54 -6.38
C ASP A 156 25.78 -15.69 -4.86
N ALA A 157 24.54 -15.71 -4.36
CA ALA A 157 24.29 -15.90 -2.93
C ALA A 157 24.00 -17.39 -2.60
N GLY A 158 25.04 -18.22 -2.54
CA GLY A 158 24.89 -19.59 -2.01
C GLY A 158 25.88 -20.67 -2.47
N LYS A 159 27.07 -20.31 -2.95
CA LYS A 159 28.28 -21.11 -2.72
C LYS A 159 29.04 -20.40 -1.60
N HIS A 160 29.76 -21.16 -0.76
CA HIS A 160 30.34 -20.80 0.58
C HIS A 160 29.33 -21.04 1.71
N SER A 161 29.52 -21.91 2.70
CA SER A 161 30.71 -22.59 3.28
C SER A 161 30.24 -23.96 3.84
N ALA A 162 30.92 -25.08 3.58
CA ALA A 162 32.09 -25.62 4.30
C ALA A 162 31.78 -25.97 5.76
#